data_AF-A0A9Q6S2U6-F1
#
_entry.id   AF-A0A9Q6S2U6-F1
#
_cell.length_a   1.000
_cell.length_b   1.000
_cell.length_c   1.000
_cell.angle_alpha   90.00
_cell.angle_beta   90.00
_cell.angle_gamma   90.00
#
_symmetry.space_group_name_H-M   'P 1'
#
loop_
_entity.id
_entity.type
_entity.pdbx_description
1 polymer ?
#
loop_
_entity_poly.entity_id
_entity_poly.type
_entity_poly.pdbx_seq_one_letter_code
_entity_poly.pdbx_strand_id
1 'polypeptide(L)'
;MKSIIGSINQVLGFAAAQRSRALSSMSPQHDGERFRNVKPRPVEGLGKTLRIAWNVIFNKPRGTEPSGALPVDALTRADLDAAPDRSLFRLGHSTMLLKLRGQFWLTDPVFAERASPFKRMGPKRFHAPPIARDALPPLRGVILSHDHYDHLDRETVLALAETTGVFLTPLGVGDRLIEWGVDASKVRQFDWWQGVEIDGVQLTATPSQHFSGRSLFDGNSTLWASWVIVDGDLRVFFSGDTGYFDGFKAIGERLGPFDVTLMETGAYDAQWPYVHMQPDDTVQAHVDLRGRWLVPIHNGTFDLAMHRWQEPFERVVGLAAARGIALSTPRMGERVDLDAPHRGERWWRDVVEVGAPKAARRVFCRAARVD
;
A
#
# COMPACT_ATOMS: atom_id res chain seq x y z
N MET A 1 38.86 0.39 14.63
CA MET A 1 37.87 1.43 14.24
C MET A 1 36.48 0.87 13.90
N LYS A 2 36.31 -0.14 13.02
CA LYS A 2 34.98 -0.71 12.69
C LYS A 2 34.17 -1.25 13.90
N SER A 3 34.83 -1.87 14.88
CA SER A 3 34.16 -2.43 16.08
C SER A 3 33.67 -1.36 17.07
N ILE A 4 34.36 -0.22 17.17
CA ILE A 4 33.97 0.88 18.08
C ILE A 4 32.78 1.66 17.50
N ILE A 5 32.79 1.92 16.19
CA ILE A 5 31.69 2.58 15.48
C ILE A 5 30.42 1.72 15.50
N GLY A 6 30.56 0.39 15.32
CA GLY A 6 29.44 -0.54 15.45
C GLY A 6 28.82 -0.55 16.85
N SER A 7 29.64 -0.52 17.90
CA SER A 7 29.17 -0.48 19.30
C SER A 7 28.47 0.85 19.63
N ILE A 8 29.00 1.99 19.16
CA ILE A 8 28.38 3.31 19.36
C ILE A 8 27.04 3.42 18.64
N ASN A 9 26.96 2.95 17.38
CA ASN A 9 25.70 2.94 16.63
C ASN A 9 24.65 2.03 17.28
N GLN A 10 25.08 0.91 17.87
CA GLN A 10 24.18 0.01 18.60
C GLN A 10 23.65 0.67 19.89
N VAL A 11 24.49 1.35 20.67
CA VAL A 11 24.09 2.08 21.88
C VAL A 11 23.15 3.25 21.55
N LEU A 12 23.45 4.03 20.49
CA LEU A 12 22.57 5.10 20.02
C LEU A 12 21.24 4.55 19.50
N GLY A 13 21.24 3.40 18.81
CA GLY A 13 20.04 2.70 18.39
C GLY A 13 19.18 2.25 19.57
N PHE A 14 19.79 1.69 20.62
CA PHE A 14 19.08 1.31 21.87
C PHE A 14 18.47 2.53 22.58
N ALA A 15 19.20 3.64 22.68
CA ALA A 15 18.68 4.87 23.29
C ALA A 15 17.53 5.49 22.48
N ALA A 16 17.61 5.45 21.14
CA ALA A 16 16.53 5.88 20.26
C ALA A 16 15.28 4.99 20.42
N ALA A 17 15.44 3.67 20.42
CA ALA A 17 14.34 2.73 20.64
C ALA A 17 13.68 2.89 22.02
N GLN A 18 14.46 3.18 23.07
CA GLN A 18 13.90 3.51 24.39
C GLN A 18 13.09 4.82 24.38
N ARG A 19 13.58 5.87 23.71
CA ARG A 19 12.84 7.13 23.57
C ARG A 19 11.53 6.93 22.81
N SER A 20 11.53 6.14 21.77
CA SER A 20 10.31 5.84 21.00
C SER A 20 9.31 5.00 21.77
N ARG A 21 9.74 4.02 22.58
CA ARG A 21 8.83 3.33 23.51
C ARG A 21 8.16 4.30 24.48
N ALA A 22 8.88 5.31 24.95
CA ALA A 22 8.29 6.37 25.76
C ALA A 22 7.27 7.20 24.94
N LEU A 23 7.58 7.57 23.69
CA LEU A 23 6.62 8.25 22.79
C LEU A 23 5.35 7.42 22.56
N SER A 24 5.49 6.12 22.30
CA SER A 24 4.35 5.19 22.15
C SER A 24 3.49 5.15 23.41
N SER A 25 4.08 5.12 24.60
CA SER A 25 3.33 5.10 25.86
C SER A 25 2.56 6.40 26.15
N MET A 26 2.94 7.50 25.52
CA MET A 26 2.25 8.80 25.62
C MET A 26 1.16 8.99 24.56
N SER A 27 1.07 8.09 23.58
CA SER A 27 0.03 8.14 22.55
C SER A 27 -1.35 7.95 23.17
N PRO A 28 -2.36 8.78 22.82
CA PRO A 28 -3.73 8.53 23.25
C PRO A 28 -4.33 7.27 22.60
N GLN A 29 -3.64 6.70 21.59
CA GLN A 29 -4.05 5.51 20.87
C GLN A 29 -3.46 4.23 21.47
N HIS A 30 -2.60 4.38 22.49
CA HIS A 30 -1.95 3.29 23.20
C HIS A 30 -2.58 3.14 24.59
N ASP A 31 -2.96 1.91 24.96
CA ASP A 31 -3.67 1.62 26.22
C ASP A 31 -2.75 1.31 27.42
N GLY A 32 -1.43 1.43 27.21
CA GLY A 32 -0.39 1.02 28.15
C GLY A 32 0.28 -0.31 27.78
N GLU A 33 -0.36 -1.12 26.95
CA GLU A 33 0.17 -2.40 26.44
C GLU A 33 0.21 -2.46 24.91
N ARG A 34 -0.81 -1.95 24.21
CA ARG A 34 -1.01 -2.06 22.76
C ARG A 34 -1.71 -0.83 22.17
N PHE A 35 -1.53 -0.64 20.88
CA PHE A 35 -2.30 0.32 20.09
C PHE A 35 -3.73 -0.17 19.81
N ARG A 36 -4.67 0.78 19.70
CA ARG A 36 -6.11 0.53 19.48
C ARG A 36 -6.69 1.40 18.38
N ASN A 37 -7.73 0.89 17.74
CA ASN A 37 -8.54 1.65 16.78
C ASN A 37 -9.45 2.65 17.49
N VAL A 38 -9.81 3.75 16.80
CA VAL A 38 -10.86 4.68 17.27
C VAL A 38 -12.19 3.95 17.38
N LYS A 39 -12.59 3.22 16.34
CA LYS A 39 -13.76 2.34 16.36
C LYS A 39 -13.30 0.96 16.86
N PRO A 40 -13.76 0.49 18.02
CA PRO A 40 -13.36 -0.81 18.53
C PRO A 40 -13.66 -1.92 17.52
N ARG A 41 -12.68 -2.79 17.30
CA ARG A 41 -12.85 -4.02 16.54
C ARG A 41 -13.45 -5.08 17.46
N PRO A 42 -14.43 -5.89 17.00
CA PRO A 42 -14.84 -7.06 17.75
C PRO A 42 -13.63 -7.99 17.99
N VAL A 43 -13.48 -8.48 19.22
CA VAL A 43 -12.46 -9.50 19.51
C VAL A 43 -12.86 -10.79 18.81
N GLU A 44 -12.07 -11.17 17.82
CA GLU A 44 -12.23 -12.43 17.09
C GLU A 44 -11.85 -13.60 18.01
N GLY A 45 -12.77 -14.53 18.25
CA GLY A 45 -12.48 -15.73 19.04
C GLY A 45 -11.51 -16.67 18.31
N LEU A 46 -10.64 -17.36 19.05
CA LEU A 46 -9.63 -18.30 18.51
C LEU A 46 -10.21 -19.30 17.48
N GLY A 47 -11.42 -19.81 17.73
CA GLY A 47 -12.09 -20.72 16.81
C GLY A 47 -12.43 -20.09 15.45
N LYS A 48 -12.83 -18.81 15.42
CA LYS A 48 -13.08 -18.10 14.16
C LYS A 48 -11.77 -17.86 13.40
N THR A 49 -10.71 -17.47 14.09
CA THR A 49 -9.36 -17.30 13.50
C THR A 49 -8.84 -18.61 12.89
N LEU A 50 -8.93 -19.73 13.63
CA LEU A 50 -8.52 -21.04 13.13
C LEU A 50 -9.34 -21.48 11.92
N ARG A 51 -10.66 -21.20 11.91
CA ARG A 51 -11.53 -21.49 10.77
C ARG A 51 -11.16 -20.66 9.53
N ILE A 52 -10.84 -19.38 9.70
CA ILE A 52 -10.35 -18.52 8.61
C ILE A 52 -9.05 -19.09 8.05
N ALA A 53 -8.08 -19.38 8.91
CA ALA A 53 -6.81 -19.98 8.51
C ALA A 53 -7.01 -21.31 7.76
N TRP A 54 -7.88 -22.19 8.27
CA TRP A 54 -8.25 -23.44 7.60
C TRP A 54 -8.84 -23.19 6.21
N ASN A 55 -9.75 -22.23 6.08
CA ASN A 55 -10.37 -21.90 4.79
C ASN A 55 -9.36 -21.34 3.79
N VAL A 56 -8.47 -20.45 4.21
CA VAL A 56 -7.43 -19.88 3.35
C VAL A 56 -6.46 -20.96 2.86
N ILE A 57 -6.15 -21.98 3.68
CA ILE A 57 -5.21 -23.04 3.33
C ILE A 57 -5.88 -24.13 2.48
N PHE A 58 -7.08 -24.59 2.86
CA PHE A 58 -7.69 -25.81 2.31
C PHE A 58 -8.91 -25.55 1.42
N ASN A 59 -9.59 -24.42 1.57
CA ASN A 59 -10.85 -24.11 0.87
C ASN A 59 -10.74 -22.84 0.00
N LYS A 60 -9.53 -22.52 -0.48
CA LYS A 60 -9.31 -21.34 -1.29
C LYS A 60 -10.03 -21.45 -2.64
N PRO A 61 -10.87 -20.48 -3.04
CA PRO A 61 -11.59 -20.53 -4.30
C PRO A 61 -10.66 -20.56 -5.51
N ARG A 62 -11.15 -21.07 -6.65
CA ARG A 62 -10.38 -21.02 -7.91
C ARG A 62 -10.34 -19.59 -8.45
N GLY A 63 -9.18 -19.21 -9.00
CA GLY A 63 -9.00 -17.90 -9.65
C GLY A 63 -8.66 -16.77 -8.68
N THR A 64 -8.25 -17.08 -7.45
CA THR A 64 -7.62 -16.11 -6.52
C THR A 64 -6.22 -15.69 -6.97
N GLU A 65 -5.62 -16.47 -7.87
CA GLU A 65 -4.39 -16.17 -8.58
C GLU A 65 -4.66 -16.05 -10.09
N PRO A 66 -3.90 -15.22 -10.82
CA PRO A 66 -3.96 -15.16 -12.27
C PRO A 66 -3.38 -16.43 -12.89
N SER A 67 -4.03 -16.91 -13.94
CA SER A 67 -3.58 -18.07 -14.71
C SER A 67 -2.62 -17.73 -15.86
N GLY A 68 -2.41 -16.44 -16.12
CA GLY A 68 -1.47 -15.92 -17.11
C GLY A 68 -0.59 -14.81 -16.53
N ALA A 69 0.45 -14.42 -17.28
CA ALA A 69 1.30 -13.30 -16.89
C ALA A 69 0.53 -11.98 -16.95
N LEU A 70 0.67 -11.15 -15.91
CA LEU A 70 0.13 -9.79 -15.90
C LEU A 70 0.99 -8.89 -16.79
N PRO A 71 0.38 -7.93 -17.52
CA PRO A 71 1.14 -6.91 -18.22
C PRO A 71 1.88 -6.02 -17.20
N VAL A 72 3.18 -5.88 -17.38
CA VAL A 72 4.06 -5.02 -16.57
C VAL A 72 4.85 -4.13 -17.52
N ASP A 73 4.76 -2.82 -17.30
CA ASP A 73 5.55 -1.84 -18.01
C ASP A 73 6.91 -1.74 -17.31
N ALA A 74 7.94 -2.32 -17.93
CA ALA A 74 9.29 -2.28 -17.38
C ALA A 74 9.81 -0.84 -17.33
N LEU A 75 10.42 -0.47 -16.21
CA LEU A 75 10.96 0.86 -15.94
C LEU A 75 12.47 0.78 -15.77
N THR A 76 13.17 1.76 -16.34
CA THR A 76 14.58 2.03 -16.06
C THR A 76 14.73 3.25 -15.15
N ARG A 77 15.91 3.42 -14.55
CA ARG A 77 16.25 4.66 -13.81
C ARG A 77 16.11 5.90 -14.70
N ALA A 78 16.53 5.80 -15.96
CA ALA A 78 16.45 6.92 -16.91
C ALA A 78 15.00 7.34 -17.18
N ASP A 79 14.06 6.39 -17.25
CA ASP A 79 12.63 6.70 -17.42
C ASP A 79 12.10 7.50 -16.22
N LEU A 80 12.49 7.12 -15.00
CA LEU A 80 12.11 7.82 -13.77
C LEU A 80 12.75 9.21 -13.68
N ASP A 81 14.04 9.32 -13.99
CA ASP A 81 14.78 10.59 -13.95
C ASP A 81 14.25 11.57 -15.02
N ALA A 82 13.85 11.08 -16.19
CA ALA A 82 13.28 11.88 -17.28
C ALA A 82 11.80 12.25 -17.06
N ALA A 83 11.08 11.54 -16.19
CA ALA A 83 9.67 11.82 -15.93
C ALA A 83 9.48 13.24 -15.35
N PRO A 84 8.39 13.96 -15.70
CA PRO A 84 8.07 15.23 -15.05
C PRO A 84 7.86 15.07 -13.54
N ASP A 85 8.02 16.17 -12.80
CA ASP A 85 7.52 16.23 -11.43
C ASP A 85 6.01 15.95 -11.38
N ARG A 86 5.53 15.55 -10.19
CA ARG A 86 4.16 15.09 -9.96
C ARG A 86 3.80 13.83 -10.76
N SER A 87 4.80 13.01 -11.07
CA SER A 87 4.60 11.67 -11.62
C SER A 87 4.41 10.64 -10.50
N LEU A 88 3.47 9.72 -10.70
CA LEU A 88 3.22 8.56 -9.85
C LEU A 88 3.44 7.27 -10.66
N PHE A 89 4.16 6.31 -10.09
CA PHE A 89 4.35 4.99 -10.67
C PHE A 89 3.89 3.92 -9.69
N ARG A 90 3.09 2.98 -10.17
CA ARG A 90 2.64 1.82 -9.39
C ARG A 90 3.65 0.69 -9.53
N LEU A 91 4.39 0.33 -8.46
CA LEU A 91 5.40 -0.75 -8.54
C LEU A 91 4.86 -2.13 -8.13
N GLY A 92 3.67 -2.16 -7.55
CA GLY A 92 2.99 -3.36 -7.08
C GLY A 92 2.32 -3.10 -5.75
N HIS A 93 1.19 -3.77 -5.51
CA HIS A 93 0.45 -3.77 -4.25
C HIS A 93 0.14 -2.35 -3.77
N SER A 94 0.77 -1.91 -2.67
CA SER A 94 0.71 -0.56 -2.10
C SER A 94 2.05 0.19 -2.22
N THR A 95 3.00 -0.34 -3.00
CA THR A 95 4.27 0.30 -3.34
C THR A 95 4.10 1.30 -4.47
N MET A 96 4.05 2.59 -4.11
CA MET A 96 3.81 3.71 -5.02
C MET A 96 5.03 4.64 -4.99
N LEU A 97 5.63 4.89 -6.16
CA LEU A 97 6.76 5.79 -6.31
C LEU A 97 6.27 7.14 -6.83
N LEU A 98 6.42 8.19 -6.04
CA LEU A 98 6.08 9.57 -6.39
C LEU A 98 7.35 10.34 -6.71
N LYS A 99 7.34 11.11 -7.79
CA LYS A 99 8.35 12.14 -8.08
C LYS A 99 7.77 13.50 -7.73
N LEU A 100 8.27 14.13 -6.67
CA LEU A 100 7.82 15.44 -6.19
C LEU A 100 9.04 16.34 -6.03
N ARG A 101 9.01 17.53 -6.65
CA ARG A 101 10.07 18.55 -6.53
C ARG A 101 11.46 18.02 -6.91
N GLY A 102 11.55 17.22 -7.97
CA GLY A 102 12.76 16.56 -8.45
C GLY A 102 13.27 15.42 -7.55
N GLN A 103 12.49 15.01 -6.55
CA GLN A 103 12.87 14.00 -5.56
C GLN A 103 11.90 12.81 -5.57
N PHE A 104 12.37 11.64 -5.14
CA PHE A 104 11.57 10.40 -5.16
C PHE A 104 11.11 9.98 -3.76
N TRP A 105 9.83 9.66 -3.64
CA TRP A 105 9.18 9.20 -2.41
C TRP A 105 8.51 7.86 -2.66
N LEU A 106 8.66 6.91 -1.74
CA LEU A 106 8.18 5.54 -1.93
C LEU A 106 7.30 5.10 -0.76
N THR A 107 6.09 4.66 -1.03
CA THR A 107 5.20 4.08 -0.01
C THR A 107 5.45 2.58 0.12
N ASP A 108 5.33 2.04 1.33
CA ASP A 108 5.24 0.59 1.65
C ASP A 108 6.02 -0.33 0.70
N PRO A 109 7.37 -0.23 0.66
CA PRO A 109 8.17 -0.85 -0.37
C PRO A 109 8.31 -2.36 -0.15
N VAL A 110 7.76 -3.16 -1.08
CA VAL A 110 7.88 -4.62 -1.08
C VAL A 110 8.37 -5.13 -2.45
N PHE A 111 9.64 -5.53 -2.50
CA PHE A 111 10.26 -6.12 -3.70
C PHE A 111 10.43 -7.64 -3.59
N ALA A 112 10.28 -8.22 -2.39
CA ALA A 112 10.36 -9.66 -2.19
C ALA A 112 9.38 -10.46 -3.07
N GLU A 113 9.77 -11.69 -3.42
CA GLU A 113 8.91 -12.62 -4.16
C GLU A 113 7.68 -13.03 -3.34
N ARG A 114 7.80 -13.05 -2.00
CA ARG A 114 6.73 -13.43 -1.08
C ARG A 114 6.55 -12.43 0.05
N ALA A 115 5.31 -12.12 0.37
CA ALA A 115 4.93 -11.37 1.57
C ALA A 115 4.86 -12.31 2.79
N SER A 116 6.03 -12.70 3.31
CA SER A 116 6.11 -13.73 4.35
C SER A 116 7.43 -13.68 5.11
N PRO A 117 7.47 -14.11 6.39
CA PRO A 117 8.74 -14.34 7.08
C PRO A 117 9.53 -15.54 6.51
N PHE A 118 8.89 -16.40 5.71
CA PHE A 118 9.49 -17.62 5.17
C PHE A 118 9.69 -17.51 3.66
N LYS A 119 10.90 -17.82 3.18
CA LYS A 119 11.23 -17.74 1.75
C LYS A 119 10.44 -18.70 0.85
N ARG A 120 9.89 -19.79 1.41
CA ARG A 120 9.20 -20.86 0.66
C ARG A 120 7.71 -20.98 0.96
N MET A 121 7.16 -20.16 1.85
CA MET A 121 5.76 -20.27 2.30
C MET A 121 5.13 -18.88 2.35
N GLY A 122 3.82 -18.79 2.19
CA GLY A 122 3.06 -17.54 2.21
C GLY A 122 2.84 -16.94 0.82
N PRO A 123 2.09 -15.83 0.71
CA PRO A 123 1.62 -15.26 -0.55
C PRO A 123 2.78 -14.94 -1.49
N LYS A 124 2.75 -15.47 -2.71
CA LYS A 124 3.70 -15.16 -3.79
C LYS A 124 3.15 -14.05 -4.67
N ARG A 125 4.03 -13.15 -5.12
CA ARG A 125 3.63 -12.11 -6.06
C ARG A 125 3.28 -12.66 -7.44
N PHE A 126 2.30 -12.07 -8.10
CA PHE A 126 1.80 -12.47 -9.43
C PHE A 126 2.72 -12.04 -10.58
N HIS A 127 3.52 -11.01 -10.37
CA HIS A 127 4.36 -10.39 -11.39
C HIS A 127 5.65 -9.90 -10.74
N ALA A 128 6.76 -9.79 -11.48
CA ALA A 128 7.96 -9.09 -10.98
C ALA A 128 7.66 -7.59 -10.80
N PRO A 129 8.34 -6.88 -9.87
CA PRO A 129 8.22 -5.42 -9.84
C PRO A 129 8.74 -4.83 -11.17
N PRO A 130 8.19 -3.70 -11.63
CA PRO A 130 8.51 -3.14 -12.96
C PRO A 130 9.95 -2.62 -13.05
N ILE A 131 10.62 -2.43 -11.92
CA ILE A 131 12.03 -2.03 -11.83
C ILE A 131 12.72 -2.87 -10.77
N ALA A 132 14.00 -3.19 -10.98
CA ALA A 132 14.81 -3.79 -9.94
C ALA A 132 15.02 -2.79 -8.78
N ARG A 133 14.96 -3.27 -7.53
CA ARG A 133 15.17 -2.44 -6.33
C ARG A 133 16.44 -1.59 -6.43
N ASP A 134 17.54 -2.21 -6.88
CA ASP A 134 18.85 -1.58 -6.95
C ASP A 134 18.96 -0.56 -8.12
N ALA A 135 18.00 -0.60 -9.06
CA ALA A 135 17.89 0.38 -10.14
C ALA A 135 17.06 1.62 -9.75
N LEU A 136 16.41 1.65 -8.58
CA LEU A 136 15.66 2.81 -8.11
C LEU A 136 16.57 4.05 -7.90
N PRO A 137 16.12 5.26 -8.29
CA PRO A 137 16.79 6.50 -7.93
C PRO A 137 16.95 6.62 -6.40
N PRO A 138 17.92 7.40 -5.89
CA PRO A 138 18.00 7.69 -4.47
C PRO A 138 16.66 8.23 -3.97
N LEU A 139 16.17 7.66 -2.87
CA LEU A 139 14.87 8.01 -2.34
C LEU A 139 15.05 9.15 -1.35
N ARG A 140 14.29 10.22 -1.54
CA ARG A 140 14.24 11.28 -0.54
C ARG A 140 13.60 10.80 0.75
N GLY A 141 12.52 10.03 0.64
CA GLY A 141 11.86 9.41 1.76
C GLY A 141 11.12 8.12 1.43
N VAL A 142 11.04 7.23 2.41
CA VAL A 142 10.14 6.07 2.43
C VAL A 142 9.04 6.33 3.44
N ILE A 143 7.80 6.11 3.05
CA ILE A 143 6.59 6.33 3.86
C ILE A 143 6.00 4.95 4.18
N LEU A 144 5.90 4.61 5.46
CA LEU A 144 5.35 3.34 5.93
C LEU A 144 3.98 3.53 6.54
N SER A 145 3.01 2.69 6.20
CA SER A 145 1.67 2.71 6.80
C SER A 145 1.57 1.85 8.05
N HIS A 146 2.14 0.65 8.06
CA HIS A 146 2.10 -0.30 9.18
C HIS A 146 3.14 -1.42 8.98
N ASP A 147 3.15 -2.43 9.85
CA ASP A 147 4.22 -3.43 9.88
C ASP A 147 3.89 -4.81 9.31
N HIS A 148 2.82 -5.01 8.53
CA HIS A 148 2.56 -6.31 7.88
C HIS A 148 3.60 -6.64 6.80
N TYR A 149 3.72 -7.93 6.45
CA TYR A 149 4.79 -8.42 5.56
C TYR A 149 4.68 -7.93 4.11
N ASP A 150 3.48 -7.60 3.66
CA ASP A 150 3.16 -7.06 2.34
C ASP A 150 3.23 -5.53 2.26
N HIS A 151 3.50 -4.86 3.39
CA HIS A 151 3.73 -3.40 3.47
C HIS A 151 5.13 -3.05 3.98
N LEU A 152 5.74 -3.96 4.74
CA LEU A 152 7.06 -3.79 5.33
C LEU A 152 7.92 -5.03 5.08
N ASP A 153 8.72 -4.96 4.01
CA ASP A 153 9.71 -5.98 3.69
C ASP A 153 11.09 -5.62 4.23
N ARG A 154 11.58 -6.42 5.19
CA ARG A 154 12.88 -6.21 5.84
C ARG A 154 14.05 -6.21 4.86
N GLU A 155 14.08 -7.14 3.91
CA GLU A 155 15.21 -7.22 2.95
C GLU A 155 15.20 -6.02 1.99
N THR A 156 14.01 -5.54 1.61
CA THR A 156 13.86 -4.30 0.84
C THR A 156 14.31 -3.08 1.64
N VAL A 157 13.83 -2.89 2.86
CA VAL A 157 14.16 -1.72 3.68
C VAL A 157 15.66 -1.63 3.94
N LEU A 158 16.31 -2.73 4.31
CA LEU A 158 17.76 -2.72 4.58
C LEU A 158 18.58 -2.39 3.34
N ALA A 159 18.17 -2.87 2.17
CA ALA A 159 18.87 -2.56 0.93
C ALA A 159 18.64 -1.10 0.48
N LEU A 160 17.48 -0.51 0.78
CA LEU A 160 17.19 0.88 0.47
C LEU A 160 17.78 1.87 1.50
N ALA A 161 18.16 1.40 2.69
CA ALA A 161 18.58 2.26 3.80
C ALA A 161 19.77 3.17 3.49
N GLU A 162 20.69 2.72 2.63
CA GLU A 162 21.86 3.49 2.21
C GLU A 162 21.46 4.70 1.35
N THR A 163 20.59 4.49 0.36
CA THR A 163 20.17 5.49 -0.65
C THR A 163 18.90 6.25 -0.27
N THR A 164 18.29 5.92 0.87
CA THR A 164 17.12 6.63 1.41
C THR A 164 17.55 7.74 2.36
N GLY A 165 16.98 8.95 2.18
CA GLY A 165 17.21 10.09 3.05
C GLY A 165 16.52 9.98 4.40
N VAL A 166 15.21 9.65 4.42
CA VAL A 166 14.41 9.52 5.65
C VAL A 166 13.38 8.39 5.54
N PHE A 167 13.10 7.71 6.66
CA PHE A 167 11.96 6.81 6.82
C PHE A 167 10.93 7.50 7.72
N LEU A 168 9.71 7.62 7.23
CA LEU A 168 8.56 8.20 7.91
C LEU A 168 7.62 7.06 8.27
N THR A 169 7.40 6.85 9.57
CA THR A 169 6.69 5.66 10.06
C THR A 169 5.66 6.03 11.12
N PRO A 170 4.66 5.19 11.39
CA PRO A 170 3.90 5.26 12.62
C PRO A 170 4.77 4.89 13.82
N LEU A 171 4.32 5.24 15.03
CA LEU A 171 4.97 4.86 16.28
C LEU A 171 5.22 3.35 16.38
N GLY A 172 6.41 2.96 16.85
CA GLY A 172 6.85 1.57 17.02
C GLY A 172 7.37 0.90 15.74
N VAL A 173 6.90 1.29 14.55
CA VAL A 173 7.42 0.76 13.27
C VAL A 173 8.87 1.19 13.04
N GLY A 174 9.21 2.43 13.39
CA GLY A 174 10.57 2.95 13.25
C GLY A 174 11.57 2.26 14.18
N ASP A 175 11.12 1.84 15.37
CA ASP A 175 11.96 1.07 16.30
C ASP A 175 12.37 -0.26 15.67
N ARG A 176 11.43 -0.91 14.98
CA ARG A 176 11.70 -2.13 14.24
C ARG A 176 12.74 -1.91 13.14
N LEU A 177 12.72 -0.76 12.46
CA LEU A 177 13.73 -0.44 11.44
C LEU A 177 15.11 -0.25 12.06
N ILE A 178 15.18 0.46 13.19
CA ILE A 178 16.43 0.69 13.94
C ILE A 178 16.99 -0.64 14.43
N GLU A 179 16.16 -1.52 14.98
CA GLU A 179 16.54 -2.88 15.39
C GLU A 179 17.07 -3.73 14.23
N TRP A 180 16.58 -3.50 13.00
CA TRP A 180 17.10 -4.17 11.81
C TRP A 180 18.44 -3.62 11.33
N GLY A 181 18.84 -2.42 11.78
CA GLY A 181 20.10 -1.77 11.43
C GLY A 181 19.97 -0.49 10.60
N VAL A 182 18.76 0.07 10.45
CA VAL A 182 18.60 1.40 9.85
C VAL A 182 19.14 2.46 10.81
N ASP A 183 19.88 3.43 10.29
CA ASP A 183 20.40 4.55 11.09
C ASP A 183 19.24 5.33 11.73
N ALA A 184 19.23 5.41 13.06
CA ALA A 184 18.19 6.08 13.82
C ALA A 184 18.02 7.56 13.43
N SER A 185 19.07 8.22 12.95
CA SER A 185 18.99 9.62 12.47
C SER A 185 18.14 9.77 11.20
N LYS A 186 17.94 8.68 10.45
CA LYS A 186 17.07 8.63 9.27
C LYS A 186 15.63 8.27 9.60
N VAL A 187 15.29 7.89 10.84
CA VAL A 187 13.95 7.42 11.19
C VAL A 187 13.17 8.50 11.93
N ARG A 188 11.95 8.81 11.46
CA ARG A 188 11.01 9.72 12.13
C ARG A 188 9.68 8.99 12.31
N GLN A 189 9.19 8.98 13.54
CA GLN A 189 7.97 8.27 13.92
C GLN A 189 6.87 9.26 14.31
N PHE A 190 5.64 8.95 13.94
CA PHE A 190 4.50 9.84 14.08
C PHE A 190 3.31 9.11 14.69
N ASP A 191 2.63 9.78 15.62
CA ASP A 191 1.26 9.44 15.99
C ASP A 191 0.28 10.02 14.97
N TRP A 192 -0.99 9.64 15.06
CA TRP A 192 -2.04 10.24 14.24
C TRP A 192 -2.12 11.74 14.45
N TRP A 193 -2.39 12.44 13.35
CA TRP A 193 -2.45 13.90 13.22
C TRP A 193 -1.12 14.64 13.43
N GLN A 194 -0.02 13.90 13.60
CA GLN A 194 1.32 14.46 13.57
C GLN A 194 1.87 14.44 12.16
N GLY A 195 2.77 15.37 11.86
CA GLY A 195 3.35 15.49 10.54
C GLY A 195 4.64 16.26 10.55
N VAL A 196 5.24 16.36 9.37
CA VAL A 196 6.50 17.05 9.14
C VAL A 196 6.51 17.64 7.73
N GLU A 197 7.20 18.77 7.58
CA GLU A 197 7.56 19.29 6.26
C GLU A 197 9.02 18.96 5.96
N ILE A 198 9.26 18.44 4.76
CA ILE A 198 10.58 18.06 4.28
C ILE A 198 10.73 18.55 2.85
N ASP A 199 11.63 19.51 2.64
CA ASP A 199 11.95 20.09 1.34
C ASP A 199 10.72 20.60 0.55
N GLY A 200 9.74 21.14 1.29
CA GLY A 200 8.47 21.66 0.75
C GLY A 200 7.36 20.62 0.56
N VAL A 201 7.61 19.35 0.90
CA VAL A 201 6.56 18.30 0.95
C VAL A 201 6.08 18.13 2.39
N GLN A 202 4.80 18.35 2.63
CA GLN A 202 4.19 18.14 3.94
C GLN A 202 3.62 16.73 4.02
N LEU A 203 3.97 15.99 5.07
CA LEU A 203 3.52 14.63 5.31
C LEU A 203 2.85 14.56 6.67
N THR A 204 1.61 14.11 6.71
CA THR A 204 0.83 13.97 7.95
C THR A 204 0.35 12.53 8.09
N ALA A 205 0.71 11.87 9.19
CA ALA A 205 0.14 10.57 9.54
C ALA A 205 -1.30 10.79 10.00
N THR A 206 -2.25 10.07 9.41
CA THR A 206 -3.68 10.18 9.73
C THR A 206 -4.23 8.83 10.20
N PRO A 207 -5.36 8.83 10.93
CA PRO A 207 -5.95 7.59 11.42
C PRO A 207 -6.24 6.55 10.33
N SER A 208 -6.21 5.28 10.71
CA SER A 208 -6.65 4.14 9.92
C SER A 208 -7.37 3.14 10.83
N GLN A 209 -8.28 2.34 10.27
CA GLN A 209 -8.99 1.26 10.93
C GLN A 209 -8.32 -0.09 10.61
N HIS A 210 -7.17 -0.37 11.21
CA HIS A 210 -6.40 -1.58 10.91
C HIS A 210 -5.78 -2.19 12.17
N PHE A 211 -4.71 -2.96 12.02
CA PHE A 211 -3.95 -3.56 13.10
C PHE A 211 -2.49 -3.73 12.65
N SER A 212 -1.61 -4.08 13.58
CA SER A 212 -0.21 -4.40 13.27
C SER A 212 0.16 -5.76 13.88
N GLY A 213 1.24 -6.38 13.42
CA GLY A 213 1.80 -7.59 13.98
C GLY A 213 2.48 -8.48 12.94
N ARG A 214 3.60 -9.08 13.32
CA ARG A 214 4.42 -9.93 12.43
C ARG A 214 4.64 -11.34 12.97
N SER A 215 4.14 -11.62 14.16
CA SER A 215 4.32 -12.87 14.91
C SER A 215 3.09 -13.14 15.79
N LEU A 216 3.09 -14.27 16.49
CA LEU A 216 2.01 -14.64 17.41
C LEU A 216 1.95 -13.76 18.67
N PHE A 217 2.98 -12.96 18.96
CA PHE A 217 3.15 -12.28 20.24
C PHE A 217 3.29 -10.75 20.14
N ASP A 218 3.34 -10.18 18.94
CA ASP A 218 3.58 -8.73 18.73
C ASP A 218 2.37 -7.99 18.12
N GLY A 219 1.19 -8.62 18.16
CA GLY A 219 -0.05 -8.00 17.69
C GLY A 219 -0.31 -6.64 18.36
N ASN A 220 -0.49 -5.61 17.55
CA ASN A 220 -0.70 -4.21 17.94
C ASN A 220 0.39 -3.59 18.82
N SER A 221 1.62 -4.11 18.77
CA SER A 221 2.79 -3.50 19.43
C SER A 221 3.30 -2.23 18.73
N THR A 222 2.91 -2.03 17.47
CA THR A 222 3.21 -0.83 16.68
C THR A 222 1.91 -0.21 16.18
N LEU A 223 1.93 1.09 15.89
CA LEU A 223 0.82 1.83 15.32
C LEU A 223 0.70 1.56 13.80
N TRP A 224 -0.47 1.83 13.24
CA TRP A 224 -0.78 1.86 11.82
C TRP A 224 -1.34 3.23 11.44
N ALA A 225 -1.11 3.71 10.23
CA ALA A 225 -1.58 5.02 9.78
C ALA A 225 -1.86 5.04 8.28
N SER A 226 -2.81 5.90 7.90
CA SER A 226 -2.85 6.46 6.55
C SER A 226 -1.96 7.71 6.48
N TRP A 227 -1.72 8.25 5.29
CA TRP A 227 -0.88 9.42 5.10
C TRP A 227 -1.50 10.44 4.16
N VAL A 228 -1.38 11.71 4.54
CA VAL A 228 -1.62 12.86 3.67
C VAL A 228 -0.27 13.40 3.21
N ILE A 229 -0.10 13.57 1.90
CA ILE A 229 1.12 14.05 1.24
C ILE A 229 0.75 15.30 0.43
N VAL A 230 1.36 16.44 0.74
CA VAL A 230 1.06 17.73 0.10
C VAL A 230 2.33 18.32 -0.52
N ASP A 231 2.26 18.70 -1.80
CA ASP A 231 3.31 19.42 -2.53
C ASP A 231 2.71 20.67 -3.20
N GLY A 232 2.76 21.80 -2.51
CA GLY A 232 2.13 23.04 -2.95
C GLY A 232 0.61 22.93 -2.95
N ASP A 233 0.00 23.01 -4.13
CA ASP A 233 -1.45 22.86 -4.33
C ASP A 233 -1.91 21.41 -4.48
N LEU A 234 -1.00 20.47 -4.80
CA LEU A 234 -1.29 19.05 -4.94
C LEU A 234 -1.47 18.39 -3.56
N ARG A 235 -2.59 17.68 -3.37
CA ARG A 235 -2.87 16.87 -2.18
C ARG A 235 -3.15 15.42 -2.54
N VAL A 236 -2.31 14.51 -2.04
CA VAL A 236 -2.45 13.06 -2.21
C VAL A 236 -2.77 12.40 -0.88
N PHE A 237 -3.77 11.53 -0.86
CA PHE A 237 -4.05 10.65 0.27
C PHE A 237 -3.56 9.23 -0.03
N PHE A 238 -2.88 8.60 0.92
CA PHE A 238 -2.44 7.21 0.88
C PHE A 238 -3.06 6.44 2.03
N SER A 239 -3.91 5.45 1.76
CA SER A 239 -4.68 4.77 2.80
C SER A 239 -3.84 3.82 3.66
N GLY A 240 -2.74 3.27 3.13
CA GLY A 240 -2.26 1.97 3.62
C GLY A 240 -3.38 0.94 3.55
N ASP A 241 -3.48 0.08 4.56
CA ASP A 241 -4.63 -0.80 4.77
C ASP A 241 -5.52 -0.27 5.88
N THR A 242 -6.84 -0.43 5.73
CA THR A 242 -7.85 0.15 6.60
C THR A 242 -9.25 -0.38 6.28
N GLY A 243 -9.98 -0.83 7.31
CA GLY A 243 -11.43 -0.95 7.23
C GLY A 243 -12.10 0.42 7.05
N TYR A 244 -13.40 0.42 6.76
CA TYR A 244 -14.16 1.66 6.73
C TYR A 244 -14.44 2.20 8.13
N PHE A 245 -14.29 3.52 8.30
CA PHE A 245 -14.58 4.22 9.55
C PHE A 245 -14.82 5.72 9.30
N ASP A 246 -15.49 6.38 10.25
CA ASP A 246 -15.90 7.79 10.12
C ASP A 246 -14.72 8.78 10.04
N GLY A 247 -13.50 8.33 10.34
CA GLY A 247 -12.31 9.17 10.26
C GLY A 247 -11.96 9.59 8.84
N PHE A 248 -12.38 8.87 7.79
CA PHE A 248 -12.22 9.35 6.42
C PHE A 248 -12.89 10.70 6.19
N LYS A 249 -14.11 10.87 6.71
CA LYS A 249 -14.83 12.14 6.62
C LYS A 249 -14.11 13.25 7.38
N ALA A 250 -13.66 12.96 8.60
CA ALA A 250 -12.88 13.92 9.39
C ALA A 250 -11.56 14.32 8.71
N ILE A 251 -10.87 13.38 8.05
CA ILE A 251 -9.66 13.65 7.26
C ILE A 251 -10.00 14.54 6.07
N GLY A 252 -11.06 14.22 5.31
CA GLY A 252 -11.51 15.02 4.16
C GLY A 252 -11.96 16.44 4.53
N GLU A 253 -12.59 16.61 5.69
CA GLU A 253 -12.97 17.92 6.23
C GLU A 253 -11.76 18.76 6.67
N ARG A 254 -10.76 18.12 7.29
CA ARG A 254 -9.60 18.83 7.86
C ARG A 254 -8.50 19.11 6.86
N LEU A 255 -8.21 18.16 5.96
CA LEU A 255 -7.01 18.14 5.13
C LEU A 255 -7.32 18.09 3.62
N GLY A 256 -8.56 17.76 3.24
CA GLY A 256 -9.02 17.74 1.86
C GLY A 256 -9.47 19.12 1.32
N PRO A 257 -10.00 19.17 0.09
CA PRO A 257 -10.18 18.04 -0.83
C PRO A 257 -8.85 17.49 -1.34
N PHE A 258 -8.83 16.20 -1.73
CA PHE A 258 -7.63 15.57 -2.29
C PHE A 258 -7.73 15.48 -3.81
N ASP A 259 -6.64 15.77 -4.51
CA ASP A 259 -6.56 15.60 -5.95
C ASP A 259 -6.54 14.12 -6.33
N VAL A 260 -5.78 13.32 -5.57
CA VAL A 260 -5.64 11.88 -5.78
C VAL A 260 -5.74 11.15 -4.45
N THR A 261 -6.58 10.12 -4.39
CA THR A 261 -6.62 9.18 -3.26
C THR A 261 -6.14 7.81 -3.71
N LEU A 262 -5.03 7.35 -3.16
CA LEU A 262 -4.50 6.00 -3.28
C LEU A 262 -5.18 5.15 -2.20
N MET A 263 -6.21 4.40 -2.59
CA MET A 263 -7.09 3.69 -1.65
C MET A 263 -6.95 2.19 -1.81
N GLU A 264 -6.78 1.46 -0.72
CA GLU A 264 -6.79 -0.01 -0.79
C GLU A 264 -8.11 -0.50 -1.38
N THR A 265 -8.01 -1.50 -2.25
CA THR A 265 -9.18 -2.08 -2.92
C THR A 265 -8.82 -3.52 -3.28
N GLY A 266 -8.73 -4.38 -2.27
CA GLY A 266 -8.33 -5.76 -2.40
C GLY A 266 -8.25 -6.40 -1.01
N ALA A 267 -7.85 -7.67 -0.95
CA ALA A 267 -7.71 -8.43 0.30
C ALA A 267 -8.96 -8.44 1.21
N TYR A 268 -10.14 -8.10 0.68
CA TYR A 268 -11.37 -8.01 1.46
C TYR A 268 -12.09 -9.36 1.56
N ASP A 269 -12.80 -9.56 2.65
CA ASP A 269 -13.75 -10.67 2.82
C ASP A 269 -14.80 -10.30 3.87
N ALA A 270 -15.99 -10.87 3.77
CA ALA A 270 -17.05 -10.71 4.77
C ALA A 270 -16.63 -11.25 6.15
N GLN A 271 -15.60 -12.10 6.23
CA GLN A 271 -15.06 -12.64 7.47
C GLN A 271 -14.22 -11.62 8.27
N TRP A 272 -13.66 -10.58 7.64
CA TRP A 272 -12.82 -9.55 8.29
C TRP A 272 -13.13 -8.10 7.83
N PRO A 273 -14.40 -7.67 7.88
CA PRO A 273 -14.83 -6.40 7.28
C PRO A 273 -14.29 -5.15 8.00
N TYR A 274 -13.66 -5.32 9.17
CA TYR A 274 -13.18 -4.21 10.00
C TYR A 274 -11.73 -3.81 9.72
N VAL A 275 -11.02 -4.50 8.84
CA VAL A 275 -9.58 -4.24 8.58
C VAL A 275 -9.25 -4.04 7.10
N HIS A 276 -10.10 -4.56 6.21
CA HIS A 276 -10.03 -4.29 4.77
C HIS A 276 -11.39 -3.82 4.28
N MET A 277 -11.42 -2.73 3.52
CA MET A 277 -12.62 -2.20 2.90
C MET A 277 -13.16 -3.14 1.81
N GLN A 278 -14.48 -3.32 1.78
CA GLN A 278 -15.13 -3.79 0.55
C GLN A 278 -14.99 -2.70 -0.54
N PRO A 279 -15.08 -3.04 -1.84
CA PRO A 279 -15.00 -2.03 -2.91
C PRO A 279 -16.02 -0.90 -2.78
N ASP A 280 -17.22 -1.19 -2.28
CA ASP A 280 -18.25 -0.18 -1.96
C ASP A 280 -17.78 0.80 -0.88
N ASP A 281 -17.11 0.28 0.15
CA ASP A 281 -16.51 1.07 1.23
C ASP A 281 -15.34 1.92 0.73
N THR A 282 -14.49 1.38 -0.15
CA THR A 282 -13.40 2.14 -0.79
C THR A 282 -13.95 3.37 -1.50
N VAL A 283 -15.00 3.17 -2.31
CA VAL A 283 -15.64 4.23 -3.07
C VAL A 283 -16.30 5.24 -2.15
N GLN A 284 -16.91 4.80 -1.04
CA GLN A 284 -17.46 5.70 -0.03
C GLN A 284 -16.36 6.50 0.68
N ALA A 285 -15.27 5.86 1.09
CA ALA A 285 -14.14 6.51 1.76
C ALA A 285 -13.49 7.57 0.85
N HIS A 286 -13.37 7.31 -0.45
CA HIS A 286 -12.95 8.30 -1.44
C HIS A 286 -13.85 9.54 -1.46
N VAL A 287 -15.18 9.35 -1.41
CA VAL A 287 -16.15 10.46 -1.36
C VAL A 287 -16.02 11.24 -0.06
N ASP A 288 -15.87 10.56 1.08
CA ASP A 288 -15.73 11.18 2.40
C ASP A 288 -14.43 11.97 2.53
N LEU A 289 -13.36 11.49 1.89
CA LEU A 289 -12.09 12.21 1.73
C LEU A 289 -12.23 13.43 0.81
N ARG A 290 -13.35 13.57 0.08
CA ARG A 290 -13.55 14.58 -0.96
C ARG A 290 -12.47 14.48 -2.05
N GLY A 291 -12.15 13.25 -2.43
CA GLY A 291 -11.18 12.95 -3.47
C GLY A 291 -11.71 13.32 -4.87
N ARG A 292 -10.81 13.77 -5.75
CA ARG A 292 -11.13 14.05 -7.16
C ARG A 292 -10.86 12.84 -8.05
N TRP A 293 -9.71 12.19 -7.88
CA TRP A 293 -9.35 10.95 -8.58
C TRP A 293 -9.09 9.80 -7.59
N LEU A 294 -9.72 8.67 -7.86
CA LEU A 294 -9.49 7.42 -7.14
C LEU A 294 -8.45 6.58 -7.89
N VAL A 295 -7.40 6.15 -7.19
CA VAL A 295 -6.43 5.16 -7.67
C VAL A 295 -6.49 3.96 -6.72
N PRO A 296 -7.01 2.79 -7.15
CA PRO A 296 -7.09 1.62 -6.29
C PRO A 296 -5.72 0.94 -6.17
N ILE A 297 -5.28 0.69 -4.93
CA ILE A 297 -4.04 -0.03 -4.56
C ILE A 297 -4.38 -1.33 -3.82
N HIS A 298 -3.37 -2.03 -3.28
CA HIS A 298 -3.56 -3.27 -2.50
C HIS A 298 -4.22 -4.43 -3.30
N ASN A 299 -4.10 -4.41 -4.63
CA ASN A 299 -4.64 -5.41 -5.54
C ASN A 299 -3.66 -5.82 -6.64
N GLY A 300 -4.01 -6.88 -7.38
CA GLY A 300 -3.28 -7.32 -8.57
C GLY A 300 -1.84 -7.79 -8.34
N THR A 301 -1.42 -8.02 -7.09
CA THR A 301 -0.03 -8.35 -6.76
C THR A 301 0.12 -9.61 -5.92
N PHE A 302 -0.62 -9.75 -4.82
CA PHE A 302 -0.58 -10.93 -3.95
C PHE A 302 -1.95 -11.55 -3.79
N ASP A 303 -1.98 -12.86 -3.52
CA ASP A 303 -3.20 -13.59 -3.20
C ASP A 303 -3.46 -13.60 -1.67
N LEU A 304 -4.13 -12.55 -1.20
CA LEU A 304 -4.36 -12.27 0.22
C LEU A 304 -5.80 -12.49 0.70
N ALA A 305 -6.73 -12.90 -0.18
CA ALA A 305 -8.13 -13.09 0.18
C ALA A 305 -8.79 -14.22 -0.61
N MET A 306 -10.10 -14.35 -0.46
CA MET A 306 -10.90 -15.43 -1.06
C MET A 306 -11.59 -15.01 -2.36
N HIS A 307 -11.56 -13.72 -2.72
CA HIS A 307 -12.13 -13.22 -3.98
C HIS A 307 -11.23 -13.54 -5.17
N ARG A 308 -11.77 -13.54 -6.38
CA ARG A 308 -10.96 -13.68 -7.61
C ARG A 308 -10.00 -12.50 -7.74
N TRP A 309 -8.79 -12.72 -8.27
CA TRP A 309 -7.74 -11.67 -8.28
C TRP A 309 -8.15 -10.41 -9.03
N GLN A 310 -8.97 -10.54 -10.09
CA GLN A 310 -9.46 -9.42 -10.91
C GLN A 310 -10.72 -8.74 -10.36
N GLU A 311 -11.42 -9.38 -9.41
CA GLU A 311 -12.70 -8.90 -8.88
C GLU A 311 -12.63 -7.47 -8.33
N PRO A 312 -11.58 -7.05 -7.58
CA PRO A 312 -11.54 -5.70 -7.03
C PRO A 312 -11.53 -4.63 -8.12
N PHE A 313 -10.83 -4.87 -9.24
CA PHE A 313 -10.83 -3.97 -10.39
C PHE A 313 -12.21 -3.87 -11.06
N GLU A 314 -12.87 -5.01 -11.27
CA GLU A 314 -14.21 -5.03 -11.87
C GLU A 314 -15.23 -4.29 -11.02
N ARG A 315 -15.21 -4.53 -9.70
CA ARG A 315 -16.15 -3.90 -8.77
C ARG A 315 -15.91 -2.40 -8.67
N VAL A 316 -14.68 -1.96 -8.46
CA VAL A 316 -14.39 -0.51 -8.31
C VAL A 316 -14.68 0.27 -9.58
N VAL A 317 -14.44 -0.30 -10.77
CA VAL A 317 -14.82 0.33 -12.05
C VAL A 317 -16.32 0.52 -12.16
N GLY A 318 -17.11 -0.51 -11.84
CA GLY A 318 -18.57 -0.44 -11.88
C GLY A 318 -19.11 0.60 -10.88
N LEU A 319 -18.61 0.57 -9.65
CA LEU A 319 -19.04 1.47 -8.57
C LEU A 319 -18.64 2.92 -8.84
N ALA A 320 -17.41 3.17 -9.30
CA ALA A 320 -16.95 4.51 -9.65
C ALA A 320 -17.78 5.09 -10.81
N ALA A 321 -18.08 4.28 -11.83
CA ALA A 321 -18.94 4.70 -12.94
C ALA A 321 -20.36 5.05 -12.46
N ALA A 322 -20.95 4.23 -11.59
CA ALA A 322 -22.29 4.47 -11.04
C ALA A 322 -22.39 5.75 -10.19
N ARG A 323 -21.29 6.16 -9.55
CA ARG A 323 -21.23 7.36 -8.69
C ARG A 323 -20.59 8.58 -9.37
N GLY A 324 -20.21 8.49 -10.65
CA GLY A 324 -19.57 9.58 -11.37
C GLY A 324 -18.15 9.93 -10.89
N ILE A 325 -17.46 8.98 -10.26
CA ILE A 325 -16.10 9.16 -9.72
C ILE A 325 -15.06 8.99 -10.84
N ALA A 326 -14.09 9.89 -10.90
CA ALA A 326 -12.93 9.74 -11.78
C ALA A 326 -12.00 8.68 -11.19
N LEU A 327 -11.70 7.65 -11.98
CA LEU A 327 -10.95 6.47 -11.57
C LEU A 327 -9.76 6.30 -12.50
N SER A 328 -8.57 6.06 -11.95
CA SER A 328 -7.36 5.73 -12.68
C SER A 328 -6.85 4.34 -12.26
N THR A 329 -6.75 3.41 -13.21
CA THR A 329 -6.28 2.04 -12.98
C THR A 329 -4.99 1.75 -13.76
N PRO A 330 -3.86 2.38 -13.41
CA PRO A 330 -2.60 2.17 -14.11
C PRO A 330 -2.14 0.71 -14.02
N ARG A 331 -1.48 0.23 -15.07
CA ARG A 331 -0.69 -1.00 -15.04
C ARG A 331 0.50 -0.84 -14.09
N MET A 332 1.10 -1.97 -13.74
CA MET A 332 2.35 -1.97 -12.96
C MET A 332 3.44 -1.32 -13.82
N GLY A 333 4.05 -0.26 -13.32
CA GLY A 333 5.07 0.54 -14.00
C GLY A 333 4.53 1.69 -14.87
N GLU A 334 3.23 1.76 -15.09
CA GLU A 334 2.63 2.84 -15.87
C GLU A 334 2.68 4.17 -15.09
N ARG A 335 3.09 5.25 -15.77
CA ARG A 335 3.13 6.60 -15.20
C ARG A 335 1.73 7.19 -15.14
N VAL A 336 1.34 7.68 -13.98
CA VAL A 336 0.19 8.58 -13.79
C VAL A 336 0.69 9.99 -13.55
N ASP A 337 0.08 10.95 -14.22
CA ASP A 337 0.24 12.37 -13.95
C ASP A 337 -0.66 12.78 -12.79
N LEU A 338 -0.12 13.28 -11.67
CA LEU A 338 -0.93 13.63 -10.51
C LEU A 338 -1.76 14.91 -10.72
N ASP A 339 -1.36 15.81 -11.64
CA ASP A 339 -2.13 17.02 -11.95
C ASP A 339 -3.30 16.70 -12.90
N ALA A 340 -3.12 15.72 -13.77
CA ALA A 340 -4.13 15.28 -14.73
C ALA A 340 -4.12 13.75 -14.91
N PRO A 341 -4.57 12.97 -13.91
CA PRO A 341 -4.60 11.52 -14.04
C PRO A 341 -5.45 11.07 -15.23
N HIS A 342 -5.04 9.98 -15.87
CA HIS A 342 -5.80 9.32 -16.91
C HIS A 342 -6.51 8.08 -16.37
N ARG A 343 -7.55 7.62 -17.05
CA ARG A 343 -8.34 6.47 -16.58
C ARG A 343 -7.58 5.14 -16.60
N GLY A 344 -6.59 4.99 -17.50
CA GLY A 344 -5.94 3.72 -17.78
C GLY A 344 -6.85 2.75 -18.54
N GLU A 345 -6.27 1.61 -18.93
CA GLU A 345 -6.99 0.51 -19.58
C GLU A 345 -7.53 -0.49 -18.55
N ARG A 346 -8.43 -1.39 -19.00
CA ARG A 346 -8.87 -2.55 -18.19
C ARG A 346 -7.92 -3.73 -18.36
N TRP A 347 -6.64 -3.49 -18.15
CA TRP A 347 -5.52 -4.39 -18.46
C TRP A 347 -5.65 -5.79 -17.84
N TRP A 348 -6.35 -5.93 -16.71
CA TRP A 348 -6.58 -7.23 -16.07
C TRP A 348 -7.45 -8.17 -16.91
N ARG A 349 -8.23 -7.64 -17.86
CA ARG A 349 -9.05 -8.44 -18.78
C ARG A 349 -8.25 -9.08 -19.92
N ASP A 350 -7.03 -8.61 -20.15
CA ASP A 350 -6.15 -9.14 -21.19
C ASP A 350 -5.34 -10.36 -20.72
N VAL A 351 -5.40 -10.67 -19.42
CA VAL A 351 -4.79 -11.86 -18.84
C VAL A 351 -5.65 -13.07 -19.22
N VAL A 352 -5.25 -13.76 -20.30
CA VAL A 352 -5.96 -14.92 -20.83
C VAL A 352 -5.92 -16.07 -19.82
N GLU A 353 -7.10 -16.57 -19.45
CA GLU A 353 -7.17 -17.79 -18.65
C GLU A 353 -6.65 -18.99 -19.47
N VAL A 354 -5.61 -19.65 -18.97
CA VAL A 354 -5.15 -20.93 -19.54
C VAL A 354 -6.29 -21.94 -19.41
N GLY A 355 -7.01 -22.19 -20.52
CA GLY A 355 -8.10 -23.16 -20.61
C GLY A 355 -9.46 -22.63 -21.06
N ALA A 356 -9.65 -21.31 -21.22
CA ALA A 356 -10.89 -20.78 -21.81
C ALA A 356 -10.84 -20.89 -23.35
N PRO A 357 -11.81 -21.53 -24.02
CA PRO A 357 -11.84 -21.56 -25.48
C PRO A 357 -11.95 -20.12 -26.01
N LYS A 358 -11.08 -19.75 -26.96
CA LYS A 358 -11.18 -18.49 -27.68
C LYS A 358 -12.59 -18.38 -28.25
N ALA A 359 -13.38 -17.42 -27.77
CA ALA A 359 -14.65 -17.09 -28.40
C ALA A 359 -14.37 -16.72 -29.86
N ALA A 360 -14.84 -17.55 -30.79
CA ALA A 360 -14.68 -17.31 -32.21
C ALA A 360 -15.32 -15.96 -32.57
N ARG A 361 -14.52 -15.02 -33.07
CA ARG A 361 -15.03 -13.80 -33.72
C ARG A 361 -15.96 -14.24 -34.85
N ARG A 362 -17.27 -14.11 -34.68
CA ARG A 362 -18.23 -14.25 -35.77
C ARG A 362 -18.03 -13.06 -36.72
N VAL A 363 -17.30 -13.29 -37.79
CA VAL A 363 -17.27 -12.40 -38.95
C VAL A 363 -18.62 -12.55 -39.65
N PHE A 364 -19.49 -11.54 -39.52
CA PHE A 364 -20.67 -11.43 -40.37
C PHE A 364 -20.22 -10.94 -41.75
N CYS A 365 -19.97 -11.87 -42.68
CA CYS A 365 -20.01 -11.54 -44.10
C CYS A 365 -21.48 -11.39 -44.52
N ARG A 366 -21.93 -10.14 -44.74
CA ARG A 366 -23.14 -9.88 -45.53
C ARG A 366 -22.79 -10.13 -47.00
N ALA A 367 -23.26 -11.25 -47.54
CA ALA A 367 -23.32 -11.42 -48.99
C ALA A 367 -24.40 -10.48 -49.55
N ALA A 368 -23.99 -9.57 -50.43
CA ALA A 368 -24.90 -8.83 -51.29
C ALA A 368 -25.60 -9.82 -52.25
N ARG A 369 -26.93 -9.75 -52.33
CA ARG A 369 -27.67 -10.37 -53.42
C ARG A 369 -27.61 -9.44 -54.62
N VAL A 370 -27.24 -10.01 -55.75
CA VAL A 370 -27.44 -9.48 -57.09
C VAL A 370 -28.70 -10.16 -57.63
N ASP A 371 -29.51 -9.34 -58.30
CA ASP A 371 -30.77 -9.56 -59.02
C ASP A 371 -32.06 -9.74 -58.21
#